data_AF-A0A6B2GXN2-F1
#
_entry.id   AF-A0A6B2GXN2-F1
#
_cell.length_a   1.000
_cell.length_b   1.000
_cell.length_c   1.000
_cell.angle_alpha   90.00
_cell.angle_beta   90.00
_cell.angle_gamma   90.00
#
_symmetry.space_group_name_H-M   'P 1'
#
loop_
_entity.id
_entity.type
_entity.pdbx_description
1 polymer ?
#
loop_
_entity_poly.entity_id
_entity_poly.type
_entity_poly.pdbx_seq_one_letter_code
_entity_poly.pdbx_strand_id
1 'polypeptide(L)'
;MKKIIYTIAFLLATGTIAHAQTPLKETGTDLADFILLENDVLLYARKETDGQYLYTEKRGDATSAKKELVLNTGTINALVGRSVATGEYYVYQKNGRNQEVISFYSYKEGAFDKTGERSLPKLKNHSQNLGLFLTEDKNTMVISAELGKSRGYEDLYVSQWENNRWTKPKNLGKSVNTRQAEFAPYMANDTLYFSRMEESEAYNYSAGFTANGQAGTPAKLEPVVNATGTYNAYYKKVNERQMWLSASTDNKPFHTAYLLEKPAPVAEETIVAEEVVEEALPAPVVKTKAATPGLTLPFAFNSIYMNLENVSALARFLNQQPEGTAFVIKGYSDGYGTAEVKENVSRRRARLIQQYIEKYFPAKNFTLEVENEVRSEKGQANRKAELYLMQ
;
A
#
# COMPACT_ATOMS: atom_id res chain seq x y z
N MET A 1 27.26 15.66 3.36
CA MET A 1 26.67 14.31 3.36
C MET A 1 25.17 14.49 3.49
N LYS A 2 24.38 14.26 2.43
CA LYS A 2 22.92 14.31 2.50
C LYS A 2 22.40 12.90 2.20
N LYS A 3 22.57 11.96 3.14
CA LYS A 3 21.77 10.74 3.08
C LYS A 3 20.38 11.06 3.63
N ILE A 4 19.32 10.85 2.85
CA ILE A 4 17.94 10.92 3.36
C ILE A 4 17.59 9.50 3.76
N ILE A 5 17.35 9.25 5.04
CA ILE A 5 17.00 7.91 5.51
C ILE A 5 15.51 7.90 5.75
N TYR A 6 14.82 7.18 4.90
CA TYR A 6 13.42 6.85 5.04
C TYR A 6 13.33 5.67 6.03
N THR A 7 12.26 5.52 6.82
CA THR A 7 11.75 4.28 7.51
C THR A 7 11.52 4.37 9.06
N ILE A 8 10.85 3.34 9.68
CA ILE A 8 9.56 3.24 10.45
C ILE A 8 9.54 2.42 11.80
N ALA A 9 8.69 2.72 12.85
CA ALA A 9 7.97 1.73 13.81
C ALA A 9 7.04 2.20 15.03
N PHE A 10 5.83 1.65 15.33
CA PHE A 10 4.73 2.16 16.26
C PHE A 10 4.45 1.64 17.73
N LEU A 11 3.39 2.08 18.49
CA LEU A 11 2.12 1.38 18.96
C LEU A 11 1.14 2.27 19.79
N LEU A 12 -0.16 2.15 19.51
CA LEU A 12 -1.30 2.87 20.10
C LEU A 12 -2.06 2.00 21.12
N ALA A 13 -2.43 2.55 22.27
CA ALA A 13 -3.28 1.85 23.25
C ALA A 13 -4.74 1.60 22.78
N THR A 14 -5.51 0.84 23.54
CA THR A 14 -6.91 0.54 23.22
C THR A 14 -7.81 1.71 23.61
N GLY A 15 -8.57 2.23 22.67
CA GLY A 15 -9.59 3.25 22.93
C GLY A 15 -10.49 3.43 21.71
N THR A 16 -11.79 3.27 21.93
CA THR A 16 -12.86 3.50 20.95
C THR A 16 -12.89 4.95 20.48
N ILE A 17 -13.08 5.21 19.17
CA ILE A 17 -13.94 6.27 18.59
C ILE A 17 -13.95 6.18 17.03
N ALA A 18 -15.14 6.47 16.49
CA ALA A 18 -15.59 6.89 15.15
C ALA A 18 -14.74 6.69 13.86
N HIS A 19 -15.45 6.21 12.84
CA HIS A 19 -15.07 6.26 11.43
C HIS A 19 -14.84 7.70 10.92
N ALA A 20 -13.60 8.04 10.60
CA ALA A 20 -13.22 9.08 9.63
C ALA A 20 -11.70 9.02 9.39
N GLN A 21 -11.25 9.32 8.16
CA GLN A 21 -9.85 9.67 7.92
C GLN A 21 -9.57 10.97 8.67
N THR A 22 -8.75 10.89 9.72
CA THR A 22 -8.39 12.05 10.56
C THR A 22 -6.98 12.51 10.17
N PRO A 23 -6.80 13.76 9.71
CA PRO A 23 -5.49 14.36 9.56
C PRO A 23 -4.81 14.46 10.93
N LEU A 24 -3.58 13.97 11.03
CA LEU A 24 -2.81 13.97 12.26
C LEU A 24 -1.87 15.16 12.37
N LYS A 25 -1.29 15.59 11.24
CA LYS A 25 -0.30 16.66 11.20
C LYS A 25 -0.10 17.17 9.78
N GLU A 26 -0.15 18.48 9.59
CA GLU A 26 0.29 19.16 8.36
C GLU A 26 1.59 19.91 8.64
N THR A 27 2.58 19.79 7.76
CA THR A 27 3.86 20.49 7.95
C THR A 27 4.54 20.80 6.63
N GLY A 28 5.20 21.98 6.57
CA GLY A 28 6.07 22.36 5.45
C GLY A 28 7.49 21.78 5.55
N THR A 29 7.76 20.90 6.52
CA THR A 29 9.06 20.22 6.68
C THR A 29 8.98 18.80 6.13
N ASP A 30 10.09 18.29 5.59
CA ASP A 30 10.19 16.89 5.17
C ASP A 30 10.04 15.97 6.39
N LEU A 31 8.98 15.15 6.38
CA LEU A 31 8.82 14.04 7.30
C LEU A 31 9.42 12.78 6.65
N ALA A 32 10.36 12.17 7.35
CA ALA A 32 10.99 10.92 6.88
C ALA A 32 10.30 9.68 7.44
N ASP A 33 9.60 9.83 8.56
CA ASP A 33 8.82 8.79 9.22
C ASP A 33 7.97 9.36 10.37
N PHE A 34 6.88 8.69 10.74
CA PHE A 34 6.06 9.04 11.91
C PHE A 34 5.32 7.84 12.48
N ILE A 35 5.16 7.84 13.80
CA ILE A 35 4.49 6.81 14.56
C ILE A 35 3.63 7.37 15.68
N LEU A 36 2.77 6.57 16.28
CA LEU A 36 2.01 6.89 17.49
C LEU A 36 2.39 5.88 18.58
N LEU A 37 2.73 6.42 19.75
CA LEU A 37 2.96 5.77 21.03
C LEU A 37 1.71 5.95 21.89
N GLU A 38 1.33 4.94 22.66
CA GLU A 38 0.39 4.99 23.79
C GLU A 38 -0.95 5.74 23.54
N ASN A 39 -1.40 5.83 22.29
CA ASN A 39 -2.60 6.51 21.77
C ASN A 39 -2.49 7.92 21.23
N ASP A 40 -1.66 8.75 21.84
CA ASP A 40 -1.70 10.18 21.57
C ASP A 40 -0.32 10.81 21.47
N VAL A 41 0.78 10.06 21.49
CA VAL A 41 2.11 10.65 21.31
C VAL A 41 2.67 10.25 19.96
N LEU A 42 2.78 11.21 19.05
CA LEU A 42 3.49 11.06 17.79
C LEU A 42 5.00 10.95 18.04
N LEU A 43 5.67 9.90 17.57
CA LEU A 43 7.13 9.86 17.44
C LEU A 43 7.51 9.91 15.96
N TYR A 44 8.26 10.91 15.53
CA TYR A 44 8.54 11.12 14.11
C TYR A 44 9.96 11.60 13.84
N ALA A 45 10.46 11.31 12.64
CA ALA A 45 11.75 11.76 12.17
C ALA A 45 11.60 13.11 11.46
N ARG A 46 12.36 14.10 11.93
CA ARG A 46 12.44 15.44 11.35
C ARG A 46 13.85 15.70 10.83
N LYS A 47 13.93 16.21 9.61
CA LYS A 47 15.19 16.67 9.03
C LYS A 47 15.53 18.07 9.50
N GLU A 48 16.78 18.27 9.88
CA GLU A 48 17.36 19.54 10.31
C GLU A 48 18.60 19.86 9.46
N THR A 49 19.20 21.03 9.69
CA THR A 49 20.34 21.52 8.91
C THR A 49 21.58 20.65 9.07
N ASP A 50 21.75 20.03 10.24
CA ASP A 50 22.91 19.25 10.67
C ASP A 50 22.63 17.74 10.76
N GLY A 51 21.38 17.30 10.60
CA GLY A 51 21.05 15.89 10.74
C GLY A 51 19.58 15.53 10.55
N GLN A 52 19.22 14.32 10.97
CA GLN A 52 17.84 13.84 11.07
C GLN A 52 17.62 13.26 12.46
N TYR A 53 16.59 13.74 13.13
CA TYR A 53 16.37 13.49 14.54
C TYR A 53 14.94 13.05 14.82
N LEU A 54 14.80 12.21 15.84
CA LEU A 54 13.54 11.71 16.35
C LEU A 54 12.95 12.65 17.41
N TYR A 55 11.67 12.95 17.25
CA TYR A 55 10.88 13.83 18.10
C TYR A 55 9.65 13.10 18.61
N THR A 56 9.24 13.36 19.86
CA THR A 56 7.90 13.03 20.36
C THR A 56 7.03 14.28 20.41
N GLU A 57 5.73 14.16 20.17
CA GLU A 57 4.76 15.26 20.25
C GLU A 57 3.38 14.68 20.59
N LYS A 58 2.67 15.28 21.53
CA LYS A 58 1.26 14.96 21.76
C LYS A 58 0.42 15.34 20.53
N ARG A 59 -0.37 14.37 20.06
CA ARG A 59 -1.27 14.44 18.91
C ARG A 59 -2.22 15.62 19.07
N GLY A 60 -2.19 16.53 18.10
CA GLY A 60 -3.00 17.74 18.10
C GLY A 60 -2.43 18.89 18.93
N ASP A 61 -1.25 18.73 19.53
CA ASP A 61 -0.56 19.77 20.29
C ASP A 61 0.89 19.92 19.84
N ALA A 62 1.10 20.75 18.82
CA ALA A 62 2.42 21.03 18.28
C ALA A 62 3.40 21.67 19.28
N THR A 63 2.90 22.26 20.38
CA THR A 63 3.76 22.89 21.39
C THR A 63 4.47 21.87 22.29
N SER A 64 3.97 20.64 22.31
CA SER A 64 4.53 19.53 23.08
C SER A 64 5.72 18.83 22.41
N ALA A 65 6.14 19.29 21.22
CA ALA A 65 7.22 18.66 20.46
C ALA A 65 8.55 18.68 21.23
N LYS A 66 9.11 17.50 21.48
CA LYS A 66 10.33 17.25 22.25
C LYS A 66 11.31 16.42 21.42
N LYS A 67 12.56 16.88 21.34
CA LYS A 67 13.66 16.11 20.71
C LYS A 67 14.12 15.01 21.66
N GLU A 68 14.05 13.75 21.25
CA GLU A 68 14.38 12.63 22.14
C GLU A 68 15.88 12.33 22.18
N LEU A 69 16.58 12.86 23.18
CA LEU A 69 18.06 12.77 23.25
C LEU A 69 18.58 11.33 23.25
N VAL A 70 17.88 10.42 23.95
CA VAL A 70 18.28 9.00 24.09
C VAL A 70 18.20 8.24 22.76
N LEU A 71 17.28 8.65 21.87
CA LEU A 71 17.11 8.05 20.55
C LEU A 71 18.03 8.67 19.49
N ASN A 72 18.58 9.86 19.78
CA ASN A 72 19.32 10.69 18.85
C ASN A 72 20.83 10.64 19.08
N THR A 73 21.41 9.44 19.15
CA THR A 73 22.85 9.28 19.40
C THR A 73 23.72 9.51 18.16
N GLY A 74 23.12 9.69 16.98
CA GLY A 74 23.82 9.93 15.73
C GLY A 74 23.38 11.19 14.98
N THR A 75 24.03 11.43 13.85
CA THR A 75 23.67 12.54 12.95
C THR A 75 22.52 12.16 12.02
N ILE A 76 22.23 10.86 11.89
CA ILE A 76 21.02 10.37 11.22
C ILE A 76 20.41 9.32 12.12
N ASN A 77 19.17 9.57 12.53
CA ASN A 77 18.38 8.69 13.36
C ASN A 77 17.05 8.43 12.66
N ALA A 78 16.68 7.16 12.57
CA ALA A 78 15.43 6.73 11.97
C ALA A 78 14.89 5.56 12.77
N LEU A 79 13.59 5.54 12.98
CA LEU A 79 12.93 4.37 13.51
C LEU A 79 12.99 3.28 12.44
N VAL A 80 13.06 1.99 12.78
CA VAL A 80 13.19 0.93 11.76
C VAL A 80 12.42 -0.34 12.09
N GLY A 81 11.90 -0.50 13.29
CA GLY A 81 10.97 -1.57 13.60
C GLY A 81 10.56 -1.54 15.06
N ARG A 82 9.68 -2.46 15.44
CA ARG A 82 9.20 -2.61 16.81
C ARG A 82 8.80 -4.05 17.05
N SER A 83 8.56 -4.35 18.32
CA SER A 83 7.80 -5.52 18.74
C SER A 83 6.51 -5.08 19.43
N VAL A 84 5.37 -5.56 18.93
CA VAL A 84 4.07 -5.41 19.60
C VAL A 84 4.05 -6.22 20.89
N ALA A 85 4.56 -7.44 20.83
CA ALA A 85 4.57 -8.39 21.93
C ALA A 85 5.37 -7.88 23.14
N THR A 86 6.48 -7.18 22.90
CA THR A 86 7.38 -6.71 23.97
C THR A 86 7.34 -5.19 24.19
N GLY A 87 6.68 -4.43 23.32
CA GLY A 87 6.64 -2.96 23.39
C GLY A 87 7.98 -2.28 23.11
N GLU A 88 8.89 -2.96 22.41
CA GLU A 88 10.24 -2.46 22.15
C GLU A 88 10.34 -1.79 20.77
N TYR A 89 11.14 -0.75 20.65
CA TYR A 89 11.34 0.10 19.46
C TYR A 89 12.77 -0.03 18.95
N TYR A 90 12.96 -0.04 17.64
CA TYR A 90 14.25 -0.22 16.99
C TYR A 90 14.61 1.04 16.24
N VAL A 91 15.77 1.60 16.53
CA VAL A 91 16.24 2.86 15.96
C VAL A 91 17.56 2.63 15.25
N TYR A 92 17.56 2.86 13.94
CA TYR A 92 18.76 3.01 13.17
C TYR A 92 19.46 4.32 13.52
N GLN A 93 20.77 4.24 13.76
CA GLN A 93 21.60 5.37 14.15
C GLN A 93 22.91 5.35 13.37
N LYS A 94 23.28 6.51 12.83
CA LYS A 94 24.53 6.70 12.10
C LYS A 94 25.44 7.72 12.77
N ASN A 95 26.65 7.29 13.11
CA ASN A 95 27.69 8.10 13.74
C ASN A 95 28.89 8.22 12.79
N GLY A 96 28.93 9.27 11.97
CA GLY A 96 30.01 9.45 10.98
C GLY A 96 29.93 8.46 9.81
N ARG A 97 31.04 8.25 9.08
CA ARG A 97 30.99 7.53 7.78
C ARG A 97 30.71 6.03 7.90
N ASN A 98 31.19 5.37 8.96
CA ASN A 98 31.29 3.90 9.05
C ASN A 98 30.70 3.29 10.34
N GLN A 99 30.00 4.06 11.18
CA GLN A 99 29.32 3.50 12.36
C GLN A 99 27.82 3.60 12.13
N GLU A 100 27.21 2.45 11.82
CA GLU A 100 25.78 2.30 11.59
C GLU A 100 25.29 1.14 12.46
N VAL A 101 24.36 1.43 13.38
CA VAL A 101 23.78 0.46 14.32
C VAL A 101 22.26 0.53 14.30
N ILE A 102 21.62 -0.54 14.72
CA ILE A 102 20.21 -0.55 15.10
C ILE A 102 20.17 -0.78 16.60
N SER A 103 19.85 0.26 17.36
CA SER A 103 19.65 0.19 18.81
C SER A 103 18.19 -0.17 19.12
N PHE A 104 17.98 -0.85 20.24
CA PHE A 104 16.66 -1.26 20.72
C PHE A 104 16.33 -0.51 22.00
N TYR A 105 15.06 -0.13 22.17
CA TYR A 105 14.60 0.70 23.28
C TYR A 105 13.25 0.23 23.80
N SER A 106 13.07 0.18 25.12
CA SER A 106 11.73 0.16 25.72
C SER A 106 11.23 1.58 25.92
N TYR A 107 9.91 1.76 25.93
CA TYR A 107 9.26 3.01 26.32
C TYR A 107 8.36 2.76 27.54
N LYS A 108 8.62 3.46 28.64
CA LYS A 108 7.84 3.37 29.89
C LYS A 108 7.82 4.74 30.57
N GLU A 109 6.66 5.12 31.10
CA GLU A 109 6.50 6.35 31.90
C GLU A 109 7.04 7.62 31.20
N GLY A 110 6.87 7.69 29.88
CA GLY A 110 7.33 8.84 29.09
C GLY A 110 8.83 8.84 28.74
N ALA A 111 9.57 7.79 29.10
CA ALA A 111 11.01 7.69 28.90
C ALA A 111 11.40 6.48 28.03
N PHE A 112 12.50 6.65 27.28
CA PHE A 112 13.13 5.60 26.50
C PHE A 112 14.37 5.06 27.21
N ASP A 113 14.48 3.72 27.29
CA ASP A 113 15.63 3.03 27.85
C ASP A 113 16.22 2.08 26.82
N LYS A 114 17.54 2.15 26.60
CA LYS A 114 18.22 1.29 25.63
C LYS A 114 18.33 -0.14 26.17
N THR A 115 17.83 -1.11 25.42
CA THR A 115 17.78 -2.53 25.79
C THR A 115 18.80 -3.40 25.03
N GLY A 116 19.35 -2.89 23.92
CA GLY A 116 20.37 -3.59 23.16
C GLY A 116 20.68 -2.91 21.84
N GLU A 117 21.48 -3.59 21.00
CA GLU A 117 21.79 -3.13 19.65
C GLU A 117 22.28 -4.27 18.75
N ARG A 118 22.23 -4.05 17.44
CA ARG A 118 22.89 -4.88 16.41
C ARG A 118 23.56 -3.98 15.38
N SER A 119 24.61 -4.50 14.75
CA SER A 119 25.19 -3.85 13.58
C SER A 119 24.27 -3.96 12.36
N LEU A 120 24.41 -3.03 11.42
CA LEU A 120 23.77 -3.13 10.11
C LEU A 120 24.52 -4.15 9.21
N PRO A 121 23.86 -4.86 8.27
CA PRO A 121 24.59 -5.51 7.18
C PRO A 121 25.44 -4.51 6.43
N LYS A 122 26.55 -5.00 5.85
CA LYS A 122 27.39 -4.19 4.99
C LYS A 122 26.65 -3.89 3.68
N LEU A 123 26.28 -2.63 3.47
CA LEU A 123 25.61 -2.15 2.27
C LEU A 123 26.55 -1.24 1.47
N LYS A 124 26.85 -1.62 0.23
CA LYS A 124 27.45 -0.69 -0.76
C LYS A 124 26.32 0.04 -1.48
N ASN A 125 25.65 0.93 -0.74
CA ASN A 125 24.55 1.73 -1.27
C ASN A 125 25.09 2.92 -2.06
N HIS A 126 24.66 3.03 -3.31
CA HIS A 126 25.02 4.07 -4.26
C HIS A 126 24.05 5.27 -4.21
N SER A 127 22.88 5.08 -3.63
CA SER A 127 21.91 6.16 -3.44
C SER A 127 22.22 6.99 -2.18
N GLN A 128 21.75 8.23 -2.20
CA GLN A 128 21.61 9.04 -0.99
C GLN A 128 20.51 8.50 -0.07
N ASN A 129 19.58 7.70 -0.59
CA ASN A 129 18.46 7.17 0.17
C ASN A 129 18.75 5.79 0.74
N LEU A 130 18.29 5.55 1.96
CA LEU A 130 18.29 4.22 2.59
C LEU A 130 16.96 4.03 3.30
N GLY A 131 16.26 2.94 3.01
CA GLY A 131 15.11 2.48 3.77
C GLY A 131 15.39 1.17 4.50
N LEU A 132 14.90 1.03 5.72
CA LEU A 132 15.17 -0.12 6.60
C LEU A 132 13.93 -0.46 7.41
N PHE A 133 13.45 -1.69 7.30
CA PHE A 133 12.43 -2.24 8.17
C PHE A 133 12.92 -3.54 8.81
N LEU A 134 12.90 -3.62 10.14
CA LEU A 134 13.25 -4.77 10.94
C LEU A 134 11.98 -5.38 11.53
N THR A 135 11.76 -6.67 11.29
CA THR A 135 10.60 -7.40 11.82
C THR A 135 10.59 -7.46 13.34
N GLU A 136 9.42 -7.75 13.89
CA GLU A 136 9.16 -7.87 15.32
C GLU A 136 10.02 -8.92 16.03
N ASP A 137 10.31 -10.03 15.36
CA ASP A 137 11.24 -11.06 15.85
C ASP A 137 12.72 -10.68 15.67
N LYS A 138 12.98 -9.54 15.03
CA LYS A 138 14.29 -9.02 14.63
C LYS A 138 15.08 -9.94 13.71
N ASN A 139 14.47 -10.93 13.08
CA ASN A 139 15.19 -11.88 12.25
C ASN A 139 15.21 -11.51 10.77
N THR A 140 14.26 -10.71 10.31
CA THR A 140 14.17 -10.30 8.90
C THR A 140 14.32 -8.80 8.80
N MET A 141 15.21 -8.34 7.93
CA MET A 141 15.34 -6.93 7.59
C MET A 141 15.06 -6.72 6.11
N VAL A 142 14.08 -5.86 5.82
CA VAL A 142 13.76 -5.38 4.48
C VAL A 142 14.47 -4.05 4.25
N ILE A 143 15.17 -3.92 3.14
CA ILE A 143 16.05 -2.80 2.83
C ILE A 143 15.62 -2.19 1.51
N SER A 144 15.47 -0.86 1.45
CA SER A 144 15.40 -0.10 0.21
C SER A 144 16.75 0.59 -0.02
N ALA A 145 17.43 0.26 -1.12
CA ALA A 145 18.74 0.82 -1.44
C ALA A 145 19.09 0.65 -2.93
N GLU A 146 20.01 1.48 -3.43
CA GLU A 146 20.63 1.27 -4.74
C GLU A 146 21.92 0.45 -4.54
N LEU A 147 21.83 -0.88 -4.65
CA LEU A 147 23.00 -1.75 -4.59
C LEU A 147 23.45 -2.10 -6.02
N GLY A 148 24.65 -2.67 -6.19
CA GLY A 148 25.20 -2.95 -7.52
C GLY A 148 24.41 -3.92 -8.43
N LYS A 149 23.29 -4.48 -7.98
CA LYS A 149 22.36 -5.30 -8.79
C LYS A 149 20.92 -4.74 -8.80
N SER A 150 20.73 -3.48 -8.38
CA SER A 150 19.42 -2.82 -8.48
C SER A 150 18.98 -2.70 -9.94
N ARG A 151 17.68 -2.74 -10.17
CA ARG A 151 17.08 -2.68 -11.51
C ARG A 151 16.89 -1.24 -11.98
N GLY A 152 16.68 -0.32 -11.04
CA GLY A 152 16.58 1.12 -11.27
C GLY A 152 17.32 1.88 -10.19
N TYR A 153 16.58 2.74 -9.48
CA TYR A 153 17.06 3.49 -8.32
C TYR A 153 17.16 2.58 -7.08
N GLU A 154 16.47 2.92 -6.00
CA GLU A 154 16.35 2.04 -4.85
C GLU A 154 15.46 0.84 -5.19
N ASP A 155 16.00 -0.36 -4.99
CA ASP A 155 15.27 -1.62 -5.05
C ASP A 155 15.02 -2.11 -3.62
N LEU A 156 14.03 -2.99 -3.43
CA LEU A 156 13.83 -3.73 -2.19
C LEU A 156 14.69 -5.02 -2.13
N TYR A 157 15.31 -5.22 -0.98
CA TYR A 157 16.13 -6.38 -0.62
C TYR A 157 15.67 -6.94 0.72
N VAL A 158 16.00 -8.21 0.97
CA VAL A 158 15.84 -8.87 2.27
C VAL A 158 17.17 -9.40 2.79
N SER A 159 17.41 -9.27 4.09
CA SER A 159 18.54 -9.85 4.81
C SER A 159 18.02 -10.55 6.06
N GLN A 160 18.55 -11.73 6.35
CA GLN A 160 18.18 -12.55 7.50
C GLN A 160 19.25 -12.49 8.58
N TRP A 161 18.85 -12.51 9.85
CA TRP A 161 19.73 -12.66 10.99
C TRP A 161 19.94 -14.14 11.29
N GLU A 162 21.13 -14.64 10.98
CA GLU A 162 21.48 -16.04 11.13
C GLU A 162 22.87 -16.15 11.76
N ASN A 163 23.06 -17.02 12.75
CA ASN A 163 24.37 -17.25 13.37
C ASN A 163 25.04 -15.95 13.88
N ASN A 164 24.26 -15.07 14.52
CA ASN A 164 24.68 -13.76 15.05
C ASN A 164 25.26 -12.80 13.98
N ARG A 165 24.80 -12.91 12.74
CA ARG A 165 25.17 -12.00 11.65
C ARG A 165 24.05 -11.84 10.66
N TRP A 166 24.06 -10.73 9.94
CA TRP A 166 23.19 -10.52 8.79
C TRP A 166 23.69 -11.29 7.57
N THR A 167 22.80 -11.95 6.86
CA THR A 167 23.07 -12.51 5.53
C THR A 167 23.22 -11.41 4.50
N LYS A 168 23.86 -11.71 3.37
CA LYS A 168 23.98 -10.75 2.28
C LYS A 168 22.58 -10.38 1.75
N PRO A 169 22.25 -9.08 1.59
CA PRO A 169 20.95 -8.67 1.07
C PRO A 169 20.63 -9.33 -0.28
N LYS A 170 19.46 -9.95 -0.36
CA LYS A 170 18.93 -10.61 -1.55
C LYS A 170 17.84 -9.72 -2.16
N ASN A 171 17.99 -9.39 -3.45
CA ASN A 171 17.02 -8.57 -4.18
C ASN A 171 15.67 -9.31 -4.28
N LEU A 172 14.55 -8.62 -4.06
CA LEU A 172 13.20 -9.21 -4.11
C LEU A 172 12.70 -9.53 -5.52
N GLY A 173 13.49 -9.21 -6.55
CA GLY A 173 13.26 -9.64 -7.93
C GLY A 173 12.28 -8.76 -8.70
N LYS A 174 12.11 -9.11 -9.98
CA LYS A 174 11.38 -8.29 -10.97
C LYS A 174 9.87 -8.16 -10.75
N SER A 175 9.29 -9.00 -9.89
CA SER A 175 7.88 -8.90 -9.52
C SER A 175 7.64 -7.70 -8.61
N VAL A 176 8.59 -7.40 -7.73
CA VAL A 176 8.53 -6.27 -6.79
C VAL A 176 9.30 -5.07 -7.31
N ASN A 177 10.54 -5.27 -7.72
CA ASN A 177 11.44 -4.18 -8.09
C ASN A 177 11.26 -3.79 -9.55
N THR A 178 11.02 -2.51 -9.79
CA THR A 178 10.79 -1.96 -11.14
C THR A 178 12.02 -1.22 -11.63
N ARG A 179 11.87 -0.34 -12.62
CA ARG A 179 12.93 0.61 -13.01
C ARG A 179 12.83 1.92 -12.23
N GLN A 180 11.75 2.10 -11.47
CA GLN A 180 11.53 3.24 -10.60
C GLN A 180 12.03 2.91 -9.18
N ALA A 181 12.06 3.92 -8.31
CA ALA A 181 12.43 3.71 -6.92
C ALA A 181 11.32 3.00 -6.13
N GLU A 182 11.67 1.94 -5.43
CA GLU A 182 10.88 1.33 -4.37
C GLU A 182 11.48 1.66 -2.99
N PHE A 183 10.67 2.21 -2.10
CA PHE A 183 11.13 2.77 -0.83
C PHE A 183 10.11 2.63 0.29
N ALA A 184 10.49 3.07 1.49
CA ALA A 184 9.69 2.98 2.73
C ALA A 184 9.07 1.58 2.97
N PRO A 185 9.88 0.50 3.00
CA PRO A 185 9.34 -0.83 3.26
C PRO A 185 8.75 -0.93 4.67
N TYR A 186 7.71 -1.72 4.81
CA TYR A 186 7.03 -2.02 6.07
C TYR A 186 6.43 -3.42 5.98
N MET A 187 6.49 -4.22 7.04
CA MET A 187 5.72 -5.47 7.09
C MET A 187 4.75 -5.53 8.25
N ALA A 188 3.58 -6.08 7.98
CA ALA A 188 2.61 -6.52 8.98
C ALA A 188 2.18 -7.93 8.62
N ASN A 189 2.38 -8.87 9.55
CA ASN A 189 2.17 -10.30 9.31
C ASN A 189 2.93 -10.75 8.04
N ASP A 190 2.30 -11.58 7.20
CA ASP A 190 2.85 -12.07 5.94
C ASP A 190 2.63 -11.10 4.77
N THR A 191 2.58 -9.79 5.02
CA THR A 191 2.38 -8.76 3.98
C THR A 191 3.46 -7.69 4.04
N LEU A 192 4.17 -7.53 2.93
CA LEU A 192 5.10 -6.45 2.68
C LEU A 192 4.35 -5.28 2.04
N TYR A 193 4.44 -4.12 2.67
CA TYR A 193 4.02 -2.84 2.14
C TYR A 193 5.25 -2.01 1.74
N PHE A 194 5.11 -1.20 0.70
CA PHE A 194 6.17 -0.32 0.24
C PHE A 194 5.60 0.78 -0.65
N SER A 195 6.37 1.85 -0.82
CA SER A 195 6.05 2.93 -1.74
C SER A 195 6.85 2.78 -3.04
N ARG A 196 6.27 3.18 -4.16
CA ARG A 196 6.92 3.16 -5.48
C ARG A 196 6.71 4.49 -6.18
N MET A 197 7.78 5.01 -6.78
CA MET A 197 7.69 6.16 -7.69
C MET A 197 7.01 5.76 -9.00
N GLU A 198 6.08 6.58 -9.45
CA GLU A 198 5.46 6.52 -10.77
C GLU A 198 5.52 7.92 -11.37
N GLU A 199 6.54 8.16 -12.21
CA GLU A 199 6.86 9.50 -12.75
C GLU A 199 7.16 10.50 -11.62
N SER A 200 6.35 11.55 -11.47
CA SER A 200 6.46 12.55 -10.39
C SER A 200 5.62 12.22 -9.15
N GLU A 201 4.92 11.09 -9.15
CA GLU A 201 4.03 10.67 -8.07
C GLU A 201 4.61 9.48 -7.29
N ALA A 202 4.06 9.24 -6.10
CA ALA A 202 4.36 8.04 -5.33
C ALA A 202 3.08 7.34 -4.89
N TYR A 203 3.09 6.02 -4.95
CA TYR A 203 1.98 5.18 -4.54
C TYR A 203 2.42 4.07 -3.59
N ASN A 204 1.56 3.73 -2.64
CA ASN A 204 1.74 2.62 -1.74
C ASN A 204 1.20 1.32 -2.34
N TYR A 205 1.95 0.25 -2.13
CA TYR A 205 1.71 -1.10 -2.62
C TYR A 205 1.75 -2.09 -1.46
N SER A 206 1.16 -3.26 -1.67
CA SER A 206 1.31 -4.45 -0.82
C SER A 206 1.68 -5.66 -1.65
N ALA A 207 2.39 -6.62 -1.08
CA ALA A 207 2.67 -7.92 -1.65
C ALA A 207 2.69 -8.96 -0.52
N GLY A 208 2.16 -10.16 -0.76
CA GLY A 208 2.35 -11.27 0.18
C GLY A 208 3.86 -11.52 0.37
N PHE A 209 4.27 -11.87 1.58
CA PHE A 209 5.65 -12.08 1.94
C PHE A 209 5.80 -13.37 2.74
N THR A 210 6.68 -14.25 2.30
CA THR A 210 6.91 -15.54 2.93
C THR A 210 8.07 -15.48 3.92
N ALA A 211 8.08 -16.37 4.92
CA ALA A 211 9.17 -16.50 5.89
C ALA A 211 10.57 -16.70 5.26
N ASN A 212 10.63 -17.27 4.04
CA ASN A 212 11.87 -17.47 3.30
C ASN A 212 12.35 -16.21 2.52
N GLY A 213 11.71 -15.06 2.74
CA GLY A 213 12.10 -13.79 2.12
C GLY A 213 11.69 -13.68 0.64
N GLN A 214 10.62 -14.36 0.24
CA GLN A 214 10.05 -14.20 -1.11
C GLN A 214 8.78 -13.37 -1.07
N ALA A 215 8.69 -12.40 -1.98
CA ALA A 215 7.52 -11.55 -2.15
C ALA A 215 6.67 -12.00 -3.35
N GLY A 216 5.36 -11.96 -3.17
CA GLY A 216 4.35 -12.21 -4.21
C GLY A 216 4.19 -11.03 -5.17
N THR A 217 3.14 -11.08 -5.98
CA THR A 217 2.82 -10.00 -6.92
C THR A 217 2.31 -8.76 -6.16
N PRO A 218 2.91 -7.58 -6.35
CA PRO A 218 2.43 -6.37 -5.72
C PRO A 218 1.07 -5.91 -6.24
N ALA A 219 0.23 -5.41 -5.33
CA ALA A 219 -1.03 -4.73 -5.59
C ALA A 219 -0.97 -3.31 -5.02
N LYS A 220 -1.33 -2.32 -5.83
CA LYS A 220 -1.47 -0.92 -5.39
C LYS A 220 -2.60 -0.85 -4.35
N LEU A 221 -2.39 -0.12 -3.26
CA LEU A 221 -3.40 0.07 -2.21
C LEU A 221 -4.57 0.93 -2.70
N GLU A 222 -5.67 0.88 -1.94
CA GLU A 222 -6.92 1.56 -2.25
C GLU A 222 -6.76 3.07 -2.46
N PRO A 223 -7.65 3.73 -3.23
CA PRO A 223 -7.57 5.17 -3.52
C PRO A 223 -7.55 6.07 -2.29
N VAL A 224 -8.14 5.63 -1.16
CA VAL A 224 -8.10 6.38 0.09
C VAL A 224 -6.65 6.59 0.58
N VAL A 225 -5.77 5.63 0.34
CA VAL A 225 -4.33 5.70 0.66
C VAL A 225 -3.53 6.34 -0.47
N ASN A 226 -3.99 6.13 -1.71
CA ASN A 226 -3.30 6.51 -2.94
C ASN A 226 -4.08 7.59 -3.68
N ALA A 227 -4.10 8.79 -3.11
CA ALA A 227 -4.67 9.95 -3.79
C ALA A 227 -3.90 10.23 -5.09
N THR A 228 -4.60 10.64 -6.13
CA THR A 228 -4.00 11.00 -7.42
C THR A 228 -3.35 12.38 -7.34
N GLY A 229 -2.28 12.64 -8.08
CA GLY A 229 -1.61 13.95 -8.08
C GLY A 229 -0.79 14.22 -6.82
N THR A 230 -0.46 13.18 -6.04
CA THR A 230 0.22 13.33 -4.75
C THR A 230 1.38 12.36 -4.58
N TYR A 231 2.29 12.73 -3.71
CA TYR A 231 3.30 11.84 -3.17
C TYR A 231 2.71 11.07 -2.00
N ASN A 232 2.23 9.84 -2.24
CA ASN A 232 1.71 8.95 -1.20
C ASN A 232 2.78 7.96 -0.77
N ALA A 233 3.14 7.97 0.51
CA ALA A 233 4.24 7.16 1.01
C ALA A 233 4.06 6.74 2.48
N TYR A 234 4.97 5.87 2.93
CA TYR A 234 5.10 5.47 4.34
C TYR A 234 3.83 4.83 4.92
N TYR A 235 3.11 4.05 4.10
CA TYR A 235 1.92 3.34 4.55
C TYR A 235 2.23 2.29 5.62
N LYS A 236 1.35 2.21 6.62
CA LYS A 236 1.40 1.25 7.73
C LYS A 236 0.01 0.76 8.09
N LYS A 237 -0.06 -0.49 8.58
CA LYS A 237 -1.29 -1.12 9.04
C LYS A 237 -1.04 -1.92 10.32
N VAL A 238 -1.76 -1.60 11.38
CA VAL A 238 -1.75 -2.35 12.63
C VAL A 238 -3.18 -2.67 12.99
N ASN A 239 -3.53 -3.96 13.02
CA ASN A 239 -4.91 -4.41 13.19
C ASN A 239 -5.81 -3.71 12.14
N GLU A 240 -6.89 -3.06 12.58
CA GLU A 240 -7.80 -2.33 11.70
C GLU A 240 -7.40 -0.88 11.40
N ARG A 241 -6.31 -0.41 11.99
CA ARG A 241 -5.86 0.98 11.85
C ARG A 241 -4.85 1.11 10.71
N GLN A 242 -5.03 2.12 9.87
CA GLN A 242 -4.16 2.42 8.72
C GLN A 242 -3.63 3.85 8.78
N MET A 243 -2.39 4.05 8.34
CA MET A 243 -1.70 5.34 8.39
C MET A 243 -0.77 5.53 7.20
N TRP A 244 -0.67 6.75 6.67
CA TRP A 244 0.22 7.09 5.56
C TRP A 244 0.51 8.60 5.52
N LEU A 245 1.55 8.99 4.78
CA LEU A 245 1.81 10.39 4.42
C LEU A 245 1.31 10.66 3.01
N SER A 246 0.74 11.84 2.80
CA SER A 246 0.53 12.42 1.48
C SER A 246 1.15 13.81 1.42
N ALA A 247 1.68 14.20 0.27
CA ALA A 247 2.10 15.57 0.00
C ALA A 247 1.68 16.00 -1.40
N SER A 248 1.27 17.27 -1.53
CA SER A 248 1.03 17.87 -2.86
C SER A 248 2.34 17.96 -3.63
N THR A 249 2.30 17.67 -4.92
CA THR A 249 3.44 17.84 -5.83
C THR A 249 3.59 19.28 -6.34
N ASP A 250 2.67 20.18 -5.98
CA ASP A 250 2.70 21.58 -6.39
C ASP A 250 3.52 22.48 -5.43
N ASN A 251 3.73 23.74 -5.83
CA ASN A 251 4.78 24.71 -5.44
C ASN A 251 5.09 24.98 -3.94
N LYS A 252 4.51 24.26 -2.97
CA LYS A 252 4.97 24.12 -1.57
C LYS A 252 4.47 22.76 -1.02
N PRO A 253 5.29 21.70 -0.95
CA PRO A 253 4.83 20.41 -0.47
C PRO A 253 4.59 20.46 1.05
N PHE A 254 3.33 20.61 1.44
CA PHE A 254 2.92 20.28 2.80
C PHE A 254 2.74 18.78 2.90
N HIS A 255 3.39 18.17 3.88
CA HIS A 255 3.23 16.77 4.22
C HIS A 255 2.09 16.65 5.24
N THR A 256 1.12 15.81 4.93
CA THR A 256 0.00 15.49 5.80
C THR A 256 0.02 14.02 6.19
N ALA A 257 0.06 13.76 7.49
CA ALA A 257 -0.12 12.42 8.04
C ALA A 257 -1.61 12.10 8.20
N TYR A 258 -2.05 10.93 7.75
CA TYR A 258 -3.41 10.47 7.90
C TYR A 258 -3.51 9.26 8.82
N LEU A 259 -4.64 9.18 9.51
CA LEU A 259 -5.05 8.05 10.34
C LEU A 259 -6.47 7.64 9.99
N LEU A 260 -6.64 6.38 9.64
CA LEU A 260 -7.95 5.76 9.46
C LEU A 260 -8.17 4.74 10.57
N GLU A 261 -9.22 4.95 11.36
CA GLU A 261 -9.68 4.04 12.41
C GLU A 261 -11.00 3.39 11.98
N LYS A 262 -11.09 2.06 12.11
CA LYS A 262 -12.37 1.37 12.08
C LYS A 262 -12.86 1.17 13.52
N PRO A 263 -14.17 1.22 13.79
CA PRO A 263 -14.72 0.83 15.07
C PRO A 263 -14.34 -0.62 15.36
N ALA A 264 -14.10 -0.90 16.64
CA ALA A 264 -14.03 -2.26 17.12
C ALA A 264 -15.37 -2.95 16.80
N PRO A 265 -15.39 -4.20 16.29
CA PRO A 265 -16.61 -4.96 16.25
C PRO A 265 -17.15 -5.08 17.68
N VAL A 266 -18.39 -4.64 17.90
CA VAL A 266 -19.13 -5.02 19.12
C VAL A 266 -19.36 -6.52 19.00
N ALA A 267 -18.91 -7.28 19.98
CA ALA A 267 -19.18 -8.71 20.02
C ALA A 267 -20.69 -8.90 20.24
N GLU A 268 -21.41 -9.26 19.18
CA GLU A 268 -22.72 -9.89 19.30
C GLU A 268 -22.49 -11.41 19.32
N GLU A 269 -22.60 -12.00 20.50
CA GLU A 269 -22.86 -13.43 20.61
C GLU A 269 -24.27 -13.71 20.10
N THR A 270 -24.40 -14.43 18.99
CA THR A 270 -25.56 -15.28 18.75
C THR A 270 -25.13 -16.59 18.12
N ILE A 271 -25.44 -17.67 18.82
CA ILE A 271 -25.30 -19.06 18.40
C ILE A 271 -26.63 -19.45 17.76
N VAL A 272 -26.64 -19.95 16.52
CA VAL A 272 -27.67 -20.92 16.06
C VAL A 272 -27.06 -21.87 15.03
N ALA A 273 -27.47 -23.13 15.14
CA ALA A 273 -27.00 -24.32 14.43
C ALA A 273 -27.44 -24.43 12.95
N GLU A 274 -26.78 -25.40 12.31
CA GLU A 274 -26.69 -25.80 10.90
C GLU A 274 -28.00 -26.29 10.25
N GLU A 275 -28.14 -26.12 8.93
CA GLU A 275 -28.91 -27.02 8.07
C GLU A 275 -28.24 -27.16 6.69
N VAL A 276 -28.21 -28.39 6.18
CA VAL A 276 -27.56 -28.83 4.93
C VAL A 276 -28.56 -28.76 3.77
N VAL A 277 -28.14 -28.23 2.61
CA VAL A 277 -28.78 -28.53 1.32
C VAL A 277 -27.71 -28.69 0.24
N GLU A 278 -27.77 -29.81 -0.46
CA GLU A 278 -26.95 -30.20 -1.61
C GLU A 278 -27.81 -30.04 -2.88
N GLU A 279 -27.36 -29.30 -3.92
CA GLU A 279 -27.78 -29.60 -5.31
C GLU A 279 -26.90 -29.00 -6.42
N ALA A 280 -26.50 -29.93 -7.32
CA ALA A 280 -26.26 -29.92 -8.78
C ALA A 280 -25.43 -28.85 -9.53
N LEU A 281 -24.54 -29.38 -10.39
CA LEU A 281 -23.77 -28.73 -11.46
C LEU A 281 -24.66 -28.31 -12.65
N PRO A 282 -24.38 -27.18 -13.35
CA PRO A 282 -24.94 -26.95 -14.68
C PRO A 282 -23.95 -27.28 -15.82
N ALA A 283 -24.50 -27.74 -16.94
CA ALA A 283 -23.89 -27.79 -18.27
C ALA A 283 -24.92 -27.34 -19.32
N PRO A 284 -24.54 -27.07 -20.57
CA PRO A 284 -23.64 -26.02 -21.06
C PRO A 284 -24.42 -24.86 -21.72
N VAL A 285 -23.75 -23.71 -21.91
CA VAL A 285 -24.34 -22.47 -22.44
C VAL A 285 -24.58 -22.52 -23.95
N VAL A 286 -25.79 -22.15 -24.38
CA VAL A 286 -26.18 -21.88 -25.78
C VAL A 286 -25.84 -20.44 -26.13
N LYS A 287 -25.23 -20.23 -27.30
CA LYS A 287 -24.88 -18.89 -27.82
C LYS A 287 -26.07 -18.25 -28.54
N THR A 288 -26.40 -17.00 -28.18
CA THR A 288 -27.32 -16.15 -28.95
C THR A 288 -26.69 -14.86 -29.46
N LYS A 289 -27.20 -14.42 -30.62
CA LYS A 289 -26.62 -13.48 -31.59
C LYS A 289 -26.67 -12.01 -31.18
N ALA A 290 -25.75 -11.25 -31.76
CA ALA A 290 -25.51 -9.82 -31.62
C ALA A 290 -26.77 -8.93 -31.69
N ALA A 291 -27.12 -8.34 -30.55
CA ALA A 291 -27.83 -7.07 -30.47
C ALA A 291 -26.83 -5.90 -30.65
N THR A 292 -27.31 -4.73 -31.03
CA THR A 292 -26.51 -3.49 -30.99
C THR A 292 -26.28 -3.12 -29.51
N PRO A 293 -25.06 -2.74 -29.10
CA PRO A 293 -24.80 -2.40 -27.70
C PRO A 293 -25.51 -1.11 -27.30
N GLY A 294 -26.17 -1.12 -26.14
CA GLY A 294 -26.80 0.06 -25.55
C GLY A 294 -25.77 1.07 -25.02
N LEU A 295 -24.58 0.59 -24.64
CA LEU A 295 -23.43 1.43 -24.32
C LEU A 295 -22.12 0.74 -24.74
N THR A 296 -21.21 1.52 -25.32
CA THR A 296 -19.84 1.07 -25.61
C THR A 296 -18.85 1.94 -24.83
N LEU A 297 -17.96 1.30 -24.07
CA LEU A 297 -16.94 1.94 -23.26
C LEU A 297 -15.55 1.61 -23.82
N PRO A 298 -14.81 2.56 -24.42
CA PRO A 298 -13.47 2.31 -24.94
C PRO A 298 -12.44 2.24 -23.80
N PHE A 299 -11.47 1.32 -23.90
CA PHE A 299 -10.39 1.16 -22.95
C PHE A 299 -9.04 1.51 -23.59
N ALA A 300 -8.19 2.16 -22.80
CA ALA A 300 -6.82 2.45 -23.21
C ALA A 300 -6.02 1.16 -23.47
N PHE A 301 -4.95 1.28 -24.25
CA PHE A 301 -4.01 0.19 -24.45
C PHE A 301 -3.43 -0.27 -23.12
N ASN A 302 -3.34 -1.59 -22.91
CA ASN A 302 -2.89 -2.21 -21.67
C ASN A 302 -3.66 -1.79 -20.39
N SER A 303 -4.90 -1.31 -20.52
CA SER A 303 -5.75 -0.95 -19.38
C SER A 303 -7.02 -1.79 -19.33
N ILE A 304 -7.38 -2.24 -18.14
CA ILE A 304 -8.67 -2.87 -17.85
C ILE A 304 -9.62 -1.93 -17.09
N TYR A 305 -9.15 -0.74 -16.71
CA TYR A 305 -9.89 0.18 -15.86
C TYR A 305 -10.65 1.22 -16.68
N MET A 306 -11.85 1.56 -16.21
CA MET A 306 -12.61 2.68 -16.74
C MET A 306 -11.92 3.99 -16.35
N ASN A 307 -11.71 4.89 -17.31
CA ASN A 307 -11.32 6.27 -17.03
C ASN A 307 -12.54 7.07 -16.56
N LEU A 308 -12.33 8.34 -16.17
CA LEU A 308 -13.41 9.19 -15.66
C LEU A 308 -14.56 9.37 -16.67
N GLU A 309 -14.24 9.44 -17.96
CA GLU A 309 -15.24 9.55 -19.03
C GLU A 309 -16.12 8.30 -19.13
N ASN A 310 -15.52 7.10 -19.07
CA ASN A 310 -16.25 5.84 -19.07
C ASN A 310 -17.13 5.69 -17.83
N VAL A 311 -16.61 6.03 -16.65
CA VAL A 311 -17.39 6.00 -15.40
C VAL A 311 -18.58 6.95 -15.50
N SER A 312 -18.36 8.17 -16.02
CA SER A 312 -19.42 9.16 -16.18
C SER A 312 -20.45 8.74 -17.23
N ALA A 313 -20.03 8.12 -18.34
CA ALA A 313 -20.92 7.61 -19.37
C ALA A 313 -21.74 6.42 -18.87
N LEU A 314 -21.11 5.49 -18.15
CA LEU A 314 -21.77 4.34 -17.53
C LEU A 314 -22.78 4.79 -16.48
N ALA A 315 -22.40 5.70 -15.58
CA ALA A 315 -23.32 6.25 -14.58
C ALA A 315 -24.52 6.96 -15.22
N ARG A 316 -24.29 7.79 -16.25
CA ARG A 316 -25.39 8.45 -16.98
C ARG A 316 -26.32 7.45 -17.65
N PHE A 317 -25.76 6.44 -18.31
CA PHE A 317 -26.53 5.40 -18.98
C PHE A 317 -27.39 4.61 -17.98
N LEU A 318 -26.80 4.11 -16.88
CA LEU A 318 -27.50 3.29 -15.88
C LEU A 318 -28.60 4.07 -15.14
N ASN A 319 -28.38 5.36 -14.86
CA ASN A 319 -29.39 6.20 -14.22
C ASN A 319 -30.68 6.34 -15.06
N GLN A 320 -30.57 6.23 -16.39
CA GLN A 320 -31.71 6.31 -17.30
C GLN A 320 -32.46 4.98 -17.43
N GLN A 321 -31.92 3.88 -16.88
CA GLN A 321 -32.53 2.56 -16.99
C GLN A 321 -33.57 2.33 -15.88
N PRO A 322 -34.72 1.70 -16.20
CA PRO A 322 -35.71 1.28 -15.22
C PRO A 322 -35.11 0.30 -14.18
N GLU A 323 -35.67 0.27 -12.98
CA GLU A 323 -35.34 -0.76 -11.99
C GLU A 323 -35.61 -2.17 -12.55
N GLY A 324 -34.78 -3.16 -12.19
CA GLY A 324 -34.94 -4.54 -12.66
C GLY A 324 -34.47 -4.80 -14.09
N THR A 325 -33.95 -3.79 -14.80
CA THR A 325 -33.42 -3.97 -16.16
C THR A 325 -32.28 -5.00 -16.17
N ALA A 326 -32.29 -5.86 -17.18
CA ALA A 326 -31.31 -6.93 -17.34
C ALA A 326 -30.26 -6.59 -18.42
N PHE A 327 -28.99 -6.84 -18.13
CA PHE A 327 -27.87 -6.54 -19.01
C PHE A 327 -26.95 -7.74 -19.24
N VAL A 328 -26.45 -7.86 -20.48
CA VAL A 328 -25.20 -8.59 -20.75
C VAL A 328 -24.05 -7.59 -20.81
N ILE A 329 -23.03 -7.80 -19.99
CA ILE A 329 -21.80 -7.01 -19.98
C ILE A 329 -20.72 -7.82 -20.69
N LYS A 330 -20.28 -7.35 -21.85
CA LYS A 330 -19.26 -8.04 -22.65
C LYS A 330 -17.97 -7.25 -22.70
N GLY A 331 -16.90 -7.82 -22.16
CA GLY A 331 -15.56 -7.21 -22.22
C GLY A 331 -14.76 -7.74 -23.41
N TYR A 332 -14.05 -6.87 -24.11
CA TYR A 332 -13.24 -7.23 -25.27
C TYR A 332 -11.76 -6.99 -25.00
N SER A 333 -10.89 -7.78 -25.63
CA SER A 333 -9.47 -7.47 -25.77
C SER A 333 -9.07 -7.46 -27.24
N ASP A 334 -8.05 -6.67 -27.60
CA ASP A 334 -7.49 -6.68 -28.95
C ASP A 334 -6.46 -7.81 -29.12
N GLY A 335 -5.88 -7.93 -30.32
CA GLY A 335 -4.97 -9.02 -30.68
C GLY A 335 -3.59 -9.01 -30.01
N TYR A 336 -3.29 -8.08 -29.10
CA TYR A 336 -1.97 -7.98 -28.46
C TYR A 336 -1.82 -8.92 -27.25
N GLY A 337 -0.67 -9.60 -27.17
CA GLY A 337 -0.31 -10.46 -26.03
C GLY A 337 -0.68 -11.94 -26.21
N THR A 338 -0.35 -12.75 -25.19
CA THR A 338 -0.64 -14.18 -25.17
C THR A 338 -2.14 -14.44 -25.07
N ALA A 339 -2.59 -15.64 -25.44
CA ALA A 339 -4.01 -16.02 -25.35
C ALA A 339 -4.55 -15.83 -23.92
N GLU A 340 -3.78 -16.26 -22.92
CA GLU A 340 -4.13 -16.13 -21.50
C GLU A 340 -4.28 -14.67 -21.05
N VAL A 341 -3.36 -13.78 -21.46
CA VAL A 341 -3.41 -12.35 -21.11
C VAL A 341 -4.63 -11.68 -21.73
N LYS A 342 -4.95 -12.00 -22.99
CA LYS A 342 -6.09 -11.45 -23.71
C LYS A 342 -7.43 -11.88 -23.08
N GLU A 343 -7.55 -13.16 -22.76
CA GLU A 343 -8.71 -13.72 -22.06
C GLU A 343 -8.90 -13.05 -20.69
N ASN A 344 -7.81 -12.85 -19.95
CA ASN A 344 -7.85 -12.19 -18.66
C ASN A 344 -8.27 -10.72 -18.76
N VAL A 345 -7.72 -9.97 -19.73
CA VAL A 345 -8.05 -8.54 -19.97
C VAL A 345 -9.52 -8.36 -20.36
N SER A 346 -10.02 -9.16 -21.31
CA SER A 346 -11.42 -9.08 -21.76
C SER A 346 -12.38 -9.38 -20.61
N ARG A 347 -12.15 -10.46 -19.85
CA ARG A 347 -12.94 -10.83 -18.67
C ARG A 347 -12.90 -9.78 -17.56
N ARG A 348 -11.73 -9.20 -17.26
CA ARG A 348 -11.60 -8.20 -16.18
C ARG A 348 -12.29 -6.89 -16.51
N ARG A 349 -12.33 -6.47 -17.78
CA ARG A 349 -13.09 -5.28 -18.21
C ARG A 349 -14.59 -5.45 -17.95
N ALA A 350 -15.14 -6.62 -18.26
CA ALA A 350 -16.55 -6.93 -18.01
C ALA A 350 -16.87 -6.97 -16.51
N ARG A 351 -16.05 -7.66 -15.72
CA ARG A 351 -16.22 -7.74 -14.25
C ARG A 351 -16.09 -6.40 -13.54
N LEU A 352 -15.25 -5.49 -14.03
CA LEU A 352 -15.12 -4.16 -13.43
C LEU A 352 -16.40 -3.32 -13.59
N ILE A 353 -17.13 -3.50 -14.69
CA ILE A 353 -18.42 -2.84 -14.89
C ILE A 353 -19.49 -3.51 -14.01
N GLN A 354 -19.50 -4.84 -13.92
CA GLN A 354 -20.37 -5.56 -12.99
C GLN A 354 -20.20 -5.05 -11.55
N GLN A 355 -18.96 -5.03 -11.04
CA GLN A 355 -18.63 -4.56 -9.69
C GLN A 355 -19.01 -3.09 -9.47
N TYR A 356 -18.87 -2.25 -10.49
CA TYR A 356 -19.31 -0.86 -10.43
C TYR A 356 -20.84 -0.77 -10.28
N ILE A 357 -21.60 -1.53 -11.08
CA ILE A 357 -23.06 -1.55 -11.00
C ILE A 357 -23.52 -2.05 -9.64
N GLU A 358 -22.99 -3.17 -9.17
CA GLU A 358 -23.32 -3.77 -7.87
C GLU A 358 -23.00 -2.81 -6.70
N LYS A 359 -21.89 -2.09 -6.78
CA LYS A 359 -21.45 -1.16 -5.74
C LYS A 359 -22.24 0.14 -5.70
N TYR A 360 -22.54 0.73 -6.86
CA TYR A 360 -23.07 2.09 -6.94
C TYR A 360 -24.55 2.17 -7.31
N PHE A 361 -25.14 1.08 -7.80
CA PHE A 361 -26.57 1.00 -8.15
C PHE A 361 -27.29 -0.19 -7.47
N PRO A 362 -27.02 -0.51 -6.19
CA PRO A 362 -27.63 -1.68 -5.54
C PRO A 362 -29.16 -1.56 -5.47
N ALA A 363 -29.70 -0.35 -5.28
CA ALA A 363 -31.13 -0.10 -5.20
C ALA A 363 -31.86 -0.23 -6.55
N LYS A 364 -31.14 -0.40 -7.66
CA LYS A 364 -31.75 -0.57 -9.00
C LYS A 364 -32.06 -2.03 -9.34
N ASN A 365 -31.60 -2.99 -8.53
CA ASN A 365 -31.89 -4.42 -8.69
C ASN A 365 -31.66 -4.95 -10.12
N PHE A 366 -30.61 -4.50 -10.80
CA PHE A 366 -30.32 -4.92 -12.17
C PHE A 366 -29.89 -6.40 -12.21
N THR A 367 -30.31 -7.13 -13.25
CA THR A 367 -29.83 -8.49 -13.51
C THR A 367 -28.63 -8.43 -14.45
N LEU A 368 -27.52 -9.07 -14.10
CA LEU A 368 -26.25 -8.92 -14.84
C LEU A 368 -25.69 -10.29 -15.27
N GLU A 369 -25.44 -10.44 -16.57
CA GLU A 369 -24.63 -11.53 -17.12
C GLU A 369 -23.29 -10.97 -17.62
N VAL A 370 -22.20 -11.73 -17.43
CA VAL A 370 -20.84 -11.29 -17.77
C VAL A 370 -20.22 -12.21 -18.80
N GLU A 371 -19.89 -11.64 -19.95
CA GLU A 371 -19.20 -12.30 -21.05
C GLU A 371 -17.85 -11.65 -21.37
N ASN A 372 -17.01 -12.38 -22.10
CA ASN A 372 -15.80 -11.82 -22.65
C ASN A 372 -15.49 -12.36 -24.06
N GLU A 373 -14.77 -11.56 -24.86
CA GLU A 373 -14.36 -11.94 -26.20
C GLU A 373 -12.98 -11.39 -26.57
N VAL A 374 -12.13 -12.26 -27.10
CA VAL A 374 -10.80 -11.89 -27.59
C VAL A 374 -10.87 -11.66 -29.10
N ARG A 375 -10.54 -10.45 -29.55
CA ARG A 375 -10.43 -10.13 -30.97
C ARG A 375 -9.03 -10.46 -31.48
N SER A 376 -8.94 -11.05 -32.67
CA SER A 376 -7.67 -11.33 -33.36
C SER A 376 -7.00 -10.05 -33.86
N GLU A 377 -7.81 -9.05 -34.21
CA GLU A 377 -7.38 -7.76 -34.73
C GLU A 377 -6.85 -6.84 -33.62
N LYS A 378 -5.73 -6.17 -33.92
CA LYS A 378 -5.09 -5.20 -33.04
C LYS A 378 -5.72 -3.82 -33.22
N GLY A 379 -5.82 -3.04 -32.14
CA GLY A 379 -6.22 -1.64 -32.25
C GLY A 379 -7.27 -1.19 -31.24
N GLN A 380 -7.44 0.13 -31.14
CA GLN A 380 -8.28 0.76 -30.13
C GLN A 380 -9.75 0.37 -30.22
N ALA A 381 -10.27 0.15 -31.43
CA ALA A 381 -11.65 -0.26 -31.66
C ALA A 381 -12.01 -1.59 -30.97
N ASN A 382 -11.02 -2.45 -30.70
CA ASN A 382 -11.21 -3.75 -30.06
C ASN A 382 -10.93 -3.74 -28.56
N ARG A 383 -10.45 -2.62 -28.02
CA ARG A 383 -10.27 -2.42 -26.59
C ARG A 383 -11.49 -1.72 -26.04
N LYS A 384 -12.51 -2.51 -25.70
CA LYS A 384 -13.78 -1.96 -25.24
C LYS A 384 -14.48 -2.91 -24.27
N ALA A 385 -15.51 -2.42 -23.61
CA ALA A 385 -16.56 -3.25 -23.07
C ALA A 385 -17.90 -2.68 -23.52
N GLU A 386 -18.87 -3.55 -23.69
CA GLU A 386 -20.19 -3.21 -24.20
C GLU A 386 -21.26 -3.73 -23.24
N LEU A 387 -22.32 -2.94 -23.06
CA LEU A 387 -23.50 -3.35 -22.32
C LEU A 387 -24.65 -3.51 -23.31
N TYR A 388 -25.29 -4.67 -23.28
CA TYR A 388 -26.48 -4.98 -24.07
C TYR A 388 -27.67 -5.08 -23.13
N LEU A 389 -28.80 -4.51 -23.55
CA LEU A 389 -30.07 -4.77 -22.90
C LEU A 389 -30.51 -6.19 -23.29
N MET A 390 -30.82 -7.02 -22.30
CA MET A 390 -31.52 -8.27 -22.55
C MET A 390 -32.96 -7.93 -22.93
N GLN A 391 -33.45 -8.51 -24.02
CA GLN A 391 -34.84 -8.36 -24.46
C GLN A 391 -35.74 -9.41 -23.82
#